data_AF-A0A377XIJ8-F1
#
_entry.id   AF-A0A377XIJ8-F1
#
_cell.length_a   1.000
_cell.length_b   1.000
_cell.length_c   1.000
_cell.angle_alpha   90.00
_cell.angle_beta   90.00
_cell.angle_gamma   90.00
#
_symmetry.space_group_name_H-M   'P 1'
#
loop_
_entity.id
_entity.type
_entity.pdbx_description
1 polymer ?
#
loop_
_entity_poly.entity_id
_entity_poly.type
_entity_poly.pdbx_seq_one_letter_code
_entity_poly.pdbx_strand_id
1 'polypeptide(L)'
;MGIIANGELLDTLRRMKSFGVPLVRIDIRQESTRHTEALGEMTRYLGIGDYESWSEADKQAFLIRELNSKRPLLPRQWEPSEETREVLDTCKVIAEAPRGSIAAYVISMAKTPSDVLAVHLLLKEAGIGFALPVAPLFETLDDLNNANDVMTQLLNIDWYRGLSRASRWS
;
A
#
# COMPACT_ATOMS: atom_id res chain seq x y z
N MET A 1 23.77 26.88 31.56
CA MET A 1 23.30 26.53 30.19
C MET A 1 21.98 25.75 30.16
N GLY A 2 21.74 24.77 31.05
CA GLY A 2 20.55 23.91 30.99
C GLY A 2 19.19 24.63 31.09
N ILE A 3 19.10 25.75 31.81
CA ILE A 3 17.86 26.53 31.94
C ILE A 3 17.41 27.11 30.57
N ILE A 4 18.36 27.62 29.77
CA ILE A 4 18.07 28.15 28.43
C ILE A 4 17.74 27.01 27.45
N ALA A 5 18.50 25.92 27.51
CA ALA A 5 18.28 24.77 26.63
C ALA A 5 16.92 24.10 26.85
N ASN A 6 16.45 24.03 28.11
CA ASN A 6 15.20 23.37 28.49
C ASN A 6 13.95 24.26 28.39
N GLY A 7 14.07 25.47 27.83
CA GLY A 7 12.94 26.35 27.52
C GLY A 7 12.42 26.15 26.09
N GLU A 8 12.27 27.27 25.36
CA GLU A 8 11.68 27.29 24.01
C GLU A 8 12.41 26.43 22.97
N LEU A 9 13.72 26.24 23.14
CA LEU A 9 14.50 25.36 22.27
C LEU A 9 14.04 23.90 22.40
N LEU A 10 13.90 23.40 23.63
CA LEU A 10 13.42 22.04 23.88
C LEU A 10 11.98 21.85 23.38
N ASP A 11 11.12 22.85 23.57
CA ASP A 11 9.75 22.80 23.06
C ASP A 11 9.69 22.80 21.53
N THR A 12 10.58 23.54 20.86
CA THR A 12 10.70 23.53 19.41
C THR A 12 11.21 22.18 18.91
N LEU A 13 12.20 21.57 19.58
CA LEU A 13 12.67 20.22 19.26
C LEU A 13 11.57 19.16 19.43
N ARG A 14 10.71 19.30 20.44
CA ARG A 14 9.53 18.45 20.63
C ARG A 14 8.52 18.66 19.50
N ARG A 15 8.17 19.90 19.17
CA ARG A 15 7.25 20.24 18.06
C ARG A 15 7.76 19.73 16.71
N MET A 16 9.06 19.82 16.45
CA MET A 16 9.68 19.28 15.25
C MET A 16 9.51 17.75 15.14
N LYS A 17 9.47 17.02 16.26
CA LYS A 17 9.19 15.57 16.26
C LYS A 17 7.69 15.25 16.23
N SER A 18 6.85 16.08 16.86
CA SER A 18 5.40 15.87 16.91
C SER A 18 4.70 16.22 15.60
N PHE A 19 5.15 17.26 14.92
CA PHE A 19 4.51 17.81 13.73
C PHE A 19 5.39 17.66 12.48
N GLY A 20 6.68 17.94 12.63
CA GLY A 20 7.64 17.93 11.53
C GLY A 20 7.28 18.89 10.39
N VAL A 21 7.92 18.69 9.24
CA VAL A 21 7.64 19.43 8.01
C VAL A 21 6.20 19.26 7.49
N PRO A 22 5.59 18.05 7.48
CA PRO A 22 4.24 17.91 6.95
C PRO A 22 3.16 18.48 7.87
N LEU A 23 3.52 18.93 9.08
CA LEU A 23 2.62 19.34 10.18
C LEU A 23 1.76 18.18 10.72
N VAL A 24 0.99 17.56 9.84
CA VAL A 24 0.21 16.34 10.10
C VAL A 24 0.39 15.41 8.91
N ARG A 25 0.80 14.18 9.17
CA ARG A 25 0.82 13.13 8.15
C ARG A 25 -0.60 12.70 7.84
N ILE A 26 -0.87 12.41 6.57
CA ILE A 26 -2.18 11.91 6.16
C ILE A 26 -2.12 10.40 5.91
N ASP A 27 -3.25 9.73 6.12
CA ASP A 27 -3.46 8.36 5.68
C ASP A 27 -4.26 8.37 4.38
N ILE A 28 -3.90 7.49 3.46
CA ILE A 28 -4.69 7.23 2.26
C ILE A 28 -5.61 6.05 2.54
N ARG A 29 -6.88 6.14 2.14
CA ARG A 29 -7.85 5.06 2.32
C ARG A 29 -8.62 4.84 1.04
N GLN A 30 -8.69 3.60 0.59
CA GLN A 30 -9.49 3.17 -0.55
C GLN A 30 -10.01 1.75 -0.30
N GLU A 31 -11.13 1.37 -0.92
CA GLU A 31 -11.69 0.02 -0.78
C GLU A 31 -10.99 -1.02 -1.68
N SER A 32 -10.94 -2.27 -1.20
CA SER A 32 -10.31 -3.41 -1.86
C SER A 32 -10.82 -3.68 -3.28
N THR A 33 -12.13 -3.46 -3.51
CA THR A 33 -12.78 -3.63 -4.82
C THR A 33 -12.12 -2.78 -5.90
N ARG A 34 -11.80 -1.52 -5.58
CA ARG A 34 -11.16 -0.58 -6.52
C ARG A 34 -9.78 -1.04 -6.96
N HIS A 35 -9.02 -1.67 -6.06
CA HIS A 35 -7.73 -2.26 -6.42
C HIS A 35 -7.90 -3.48 -7.32
N THR A 36 -8.91 -4.30 -7.03
CA THR A 36 -9.24 -5.50 -7.80
C THR A 36 -9.69 -5.15 -9.22
N GLU A 37 -10.57 -4.16 -9.39
CA GLU A 37 -11.04 -3.67 -10.68
C GLU A 37 -9.88 -3.06 -11.50
N ALA A 38 -9.02 -2.25 -10.88
CA ALA A 38 -7.86 -1.66 -11.55
C ALA A 38 -6.86 -2.73 -12.05
N LEU A 39 -6.58 -3.74 -11.24
CA LEU A 39 -5.74 -4.88 -11.64
C LEU A 39 -6.44 -5.75 -12.70
N GLY A 40 -7.76 -5.93 -12.62
CA GLY A 40 -8.58 -6.59 -13.63
C GLY A 40 -8.47 -5.93 -14.98
N GLU A 41 -8.71 -4.62 -15.04
CA GLU A 41 -8.62 -3.83 -16.26
C GLU A 41 -7.21 -3.90 -16.86
N MET A 42 -6.18 -3.76 -16.03
CA MET A 42 -4.78 -3.86 -16.46
C MET A 42 -4.43 -5.25 -17.02
N THR A 43 -4.83 -6.32 -16.33
CA THR A 43 -4.52 -7.69 -16.78
C THR A 43 -5.25 -8.06 -18.06
N ARG A 44 -6.49 -7.59 -18.25
CA ARG A 44 -7.25 -7.73 -19.50
C ARG A 44 -6.59 -6.96 -20.64
N TYR A 45 -6.20 -5.72 -20.41
CA TYR A 45 -5.50 -4.90 -21.40
C TYR A 45 -4.18 -5.53 -21.86
N LEU A 46 -3.43 -6.14 -20.94
CA LEU A 46 -2.16 -6.81 -21.24
C LEU A 46 -2.33 -8.21 -21.87
N GLY A 47 -3.56 -8.73 -21.99
CA GLY A 47 -3.82 -10.07 -22.50
C GLY A 47 -3.33 -11.20 -21.58
N ILE A 48 -3.14 -10.92 -20.29
CA ILE A 48 -2.68 -11.90 -19.29
C ILE A 48 -3.86 -12.75 -18.79
N GLY A 49 -5.06 -12.16 -18.75
CA GLY A 49 -6.28 -12.78 -18.26
C GLY A 49 -7.15 -11.75 -17.56
N ASP A 50 -8.07 -12.21 -16.72
CA ASP A 50 -8.95 -11.36 -15.95
C ASP A 50 -8.76 -11.61 -14.45
N TYR A 51 -7.99 -10.74 -13.80
CA TYR A 51 -7.65 -10.83 -12.38
C TYR A 51 -8.89 -10.97 -11.48
N GLU A 52 -10.01 -10.33 -11.83
CA GLU A 52 -11.24 -10.35 -11.03
C GLU A 52 -11.85 -11.75 -10.97
N SER A 53 -11.70 -12.52 -12.05
CA SER A 53 -12.23 -13.88 -12.20
C SER A 53 -11.35 -14.97 -11.58
N TRP A 54 -10.12 -14.63 -11.19
CA TRP A 54 -9.15 -15.60 -10.68
C TRP A 54 -9.47 -16.06 -9.26
N SER A 55 -9.08 -17.30 -8.95
CA SER A 55 -9.13 -17.80 -7.59
C SER A 55 -8.15 -17.02 -6.70
N GLU A 56 -8.38 -17.02 -5.39
CA GLU A 56 -7.47 -16.35 -4.44
C GLU A 56 -6.03 -16.87 -4.54
N ALA A 57 -5.85 -18.17 -4.78
CA ALA A 57 -4.54 -18.77 -4.99
C ALA A 57 -3.85 -18.24 -6.26
N ASP A 58 -4.60 -18.10 -7.35
CA ASP A 58 -4.08 -17.57 -8.62
C ASP A 58 -3.75 -16.07 -8.51
N LYS A 59 -4.57 -15.31 -7.79
CA LYS A 59 -4.30 -13.89 -7.47
C LYS A 59 -2.99 -13.76 -6.70
N GLN A 60 -2.82 -14.50 -5.61
CA GLN A 60 -1.58 -14.47 -4.84
C GLN A 60 -0.37 -14.88 -5.67
N ALA A 61 -0.49 -15.94 -6.48
CA ALA A 61 0.60 -16.40 -7.35
C ALA A 61 1.02 -15.33 -8.37
N PHE A 62 0.05 -14.67 -9.02
CA PHE A 62 0.30 -13.54 -9.91
C PHE A 62 0.99 -12.39 -9.19
N LEU A 63 0.42 -11.93 -8.07
CA LEU A 63 0.94 -10.79 -7.32
C LEU A 63 2.36 -11.03 -6.84
N ILE A 64 2.65 -12.19 -6.24
CA ILE A 64 3.98 -12.52 -5.74
C ILE A 64 4.99 -12.56 -6.90
N ARG A 65 4.60 -13.10 -8.07
CA ARG A 65 5.46 -13.10 -9.26
C ARG A 65 5.77 -11.69 -9.72
N GLU A 66 4.77 -10.84 -9.88
CA GLU A 66 4.96 -9.46 -10.37
C GLU A 66 5.66 -8.58 -9.33
N LEU A 67 5.43 -8.79 -8.03
CA LEU A 67 6.14 -8.11 -6.95
C LEU A 67 7.65 -8.42 -6.94
N ASN A 68 8.05 -9.63 -7.35
CA ASN A 68 9.46 -10.00 -7.52
C ASN A 68 10.05 -9.63 -8.90
N SER A 69 9.21 -9.33 -9.89
CA SER A 69 9.64 -8.97 -11.23
C SER A 69 10.41 -7.64 -11.26
N LYS A 70 11.46 -7.54 -12.07
CA LYS A 70 12.15 -6.26 -12.36
C LYS A 70 11.58 -5.55 -13.59
N ARG A 71 10.74 -6.23 -14.36
CA ARG A 71 10.09 -5.68 -15.55
C ARG A 71 8.85 -4.90 -15.10
N PRO A 72 8.63 -3.67 -15.59
CA PRO A 72 7.41 -2.92 -15.29
C PRO A 72 6.19 -3.63 -15.90
N LEU A 73 5.11 -3.67 -15.13
CA LEU A 73 3.82 -4.20 -15.53
C LEU A 73 2.95 -3.10 -16.15
N LEU A 74 2.98 -1.88 -15.58
CA LEU A 74 2.12 -0.79 -16.04
C LEU A 74 2.53 -0.31 -17.45
N PRO A 75 1.62 -0.34 -18.45
CA PRO A 75 1.94 0.14 -19.78
C PRO A 75 2.14 1.66 -19.81
N ARG A 76 3.16 2.13 -20.54
CA ARG A 76 3.51 3.57 -20.61
C ARG A 76 2.47 4.43 -21.35
N GLN A 77 1.75 3.83 -22.29
CA GLN A 77 0.75 4.49 -23.13
C GLN A 77 -0.55 3.69 -23.01
N TRP A 78 -1.22 3.86 -21.88
CA TRP A 78 -2.50 3.23 -21.60
C TRP A 78 -3.50 4.29 -21.16
N GLU A 79 -4.71 4.20 -21.69
CA GLU A 79 -5.85 5.02 -21.29
C GLU A 79 -6.84 4.14 -20.52
N PRO A 80 -6.66 4.02 -19.18
CA PRO A 80 -7.61 3.31 -18.35
C PRO A 80 -8.91 4.11 -18.19
N SER A 81 -9.94 3.43 -17.69
CA SER A 81 -11.16 4.05 -17.17
C SER A 81 -10.86 5.10 -16.10
N GLU A 82 -11.81 6.01 -15.86
CA GLU A 82 -11.65 7.08 -14.85
C GLU A 82 -11.39 6.50 -13.45
N GLU A 83 -12.07 5.41 -13.10
CA GLU A 83 -11.95 4.79 -11.79
C GLU A 83 -10.59 4.11 -11.57
N THR A 84 -10.10 3.38 -12.59
CA THR A 84 -8.77 2.79 -12.58
C THR A 84 -7.68 3.87 -12.61
N ARG A 85 -7.89 4.94 -13.37
CA ARG A 85 -6.98 6.09 -13.42
C ARG A 85 -6.81 6.74 -12.06
N GLU A 86 -7.91 6.97 -11.33
CA GLU A 86 -7.87 7.55 -9.98
C GLU A 86 -6.98 6.72 -9.04
N VAL A 87 -7.14 5.39 -9.04
CA VAL A 87 -6.33 4.48 -8.21
C VAL A 87 -4.83 4.61 -8.53
N LEU A 88 -4.49 4.64 -9.83
CA LEU A 88 -3.12 4.75 -10.30
C LEU A 88 -2.51 6.12 -9.99
N ASP A 89 -3.27 7.20 -10.24
CA ASP A 89 -2.84 8.58 -9.98
C ASP A 89 -2.65 8.82 -8.48
N THR A 90 -3.52 8.26 -7.62
CA THR A 90 -3.35 8.30 -6.17
C THR A 90 -2.04 7.59 -5.75
N CYS A 91 -1.73 6.42 -6.31
CA CYS A 91 -0.45 5.74 -6.03
C CYS A 91 0.76 6.55 -6.52
N LYS A 92 0.63 7.23 -7.65
CA LYS A 92 1.66 8.13 -8.19
C LYS A 92 1.91 9.33 -7.27
N VAL A 93 0.85 9.98 -6.77
CA VAL A 93 0.95 11.08 -5.80
C VAL A 93 1.67 10.61 -4.52
N ILE A 94 1.38 9.39 -4.04
CA ILE A 94 2.06 8.80 -2.89
C ILE A 94 3.57 8.64 -3.16
N ALA A 95 3.94 8.16 -4.35
CA ALA A 95 5.35 7.95 -4.72
C ALA A 95 6.12 9.27 -4.93
N GLU A 96 5.44 10.31 -5.40
CA GLU A 96 6.01 11.66 -5.62
C GLU A 96 6.09 12.50 -4.33
N ALA A 97 5.22 12.22 -3.34
CA ALA A 97 5.21 12.93 -2.08
C ALA A 97 6.52 12.74 -1.29
N PRO A 98 7.01 13.78 -0.58
CA PRO A 98 8.15 13.62 0.31
C PRO A 98 7.91 12.49 1.33
N ARG A 99 8.93 11.65 1.52
CA ARG A 99 8.87 10.58 2.51
C ARG A 99 8.52 11.16 3.89
N GLY A 100 7.52 10.55 4.53
CA GLY A 100 6.99 11.02 5.80
C GLY A 100 5.77 11.95 5.68
N SER A 101 5.31 12.30 4.48
CA SER A 101 4.02 12.99 4.29
C SER A 101 2.82 12.06 4.47
N ILE A 102 2.95 10.81 4.00
CA ILE A 102 1.93 9.77 4.14
C ILE A 102 2.31 8.84 5.30
N ALA A 103 1.37 8.58 6.21
CA ALA A 103 1.59 7.71 7.36
C ALA A 103 1.33 6.24 7.03
N ALA A 104 0.18 5.93 6.41
CA ALA A 104 -0.19 4.60 5.96
C ALA A 104 -1.15 4.61 4.76
N TYR A 105 -1.30 3.45 4.13
CA TYR A 105 -2.38 3.13 3.20
C TYR A 105 -3.34 2.15 3.88
N VAL A 106 -4.59 2.54 4.08
CA VAL A 106 -5.65 1.72 4.68
C VAL A 106 -6.53 1.14 3.59
N ILE A 107 -6.74 -0.18 3.64
CA ILE A 107 -7.61 -0.89 2.69
C ILE A 107 -8.96 -1.14 3.36
N SER A 108 -10.00 -0.41 2.97
CA SER A 108 -11.38 -0.71 3.39
C SER A 108 -11.85 -2.03 2.78
N MET A 109 -12.80 -2.69 3.43
CA MET A 109 -13.39 -3.95 2.98
C MET A 109 -12.34 -5.02 2.65
N ALA A 110 -11.24 -5.07 3.42
CA ALA A 110 -10.22 -6.09 3.24
C ALA A 110 -10.75 -7.45 3.68
N LYS A 111 -10.56 -8.48 2.85
CA LYS A 111 -11.09 -9.84 3.08
C LYS A 111 -10.03 -10.94 2.93
N THR A 112 -9.03 -10.71 2.08
CA THR A 112 -8.09 -11.74 1.64
C THR A 112 -6.65 -11.24 1.61
N PRO A 113 -5.65 -12.14 1.62
CA PRO A 113 -4.24 -11.74 1.45
C PRO A 113 -3.99 -10.98 0.14
N SER A 114 -4.67 -11.33 -0.94
CA SER A 114 -4.50 -10.67 -2.24
C SER A 114 -4.87 -9.17 -2.19
N ASP A 115 -5.81 -8.76 -1.34
CA ASP A 115 -6.15 -7.33 -1.15
C ASP A 115 -4.92 -6.52 -0.70
N VAL A 116 -4.14 -7.04 0.26
CA VAL A 116 -2.93 -6.39 0.77
C VAL A 116 -1.81 -6.40 -0.27
N LEU A 117 -1.62 -7.54 -0.94
CA LEU A 117 -0.58 -7.69 -1.97
C LEU A 117 -0.86 -6.83 -3.21
N ALA A 118 -2.13 -6.61 -3.55
CA ALA A 118 -2.56 -5.78 -4.67
C ALA A 118 -2.10 -4.32 -4.51
N VAL A 119 -2.34 -3.73 -3.33
CA VAL A 119 -1.88 -2.37 -3.05
C VAL A 119 -0.36 -2.26 -3.09
N HIS A 120 0.36 -3.26 -2.56
CA HIS A 120 1.82 -3.28 -2.67
C HIS A 120 2.31 -3.33 -4.12
N LEU A 121 1.61 -4.05 -5.00
CA LEU A 121 1.95 -4.09 -6.42
C LEU A 121 1.69 -2.73 -7.08
N LEU A 122 0.54 -2.11 -6.81
CA LEU A 122 0.21 -0.79 -7.34
C LEU A 122 1.21 0.29 -6.90
N LEU A 123 1.58 0.30 -5.62
CA LEU A 123 2.60 1.23 -5.09
C LEU A 123 3.98 0.99 -5.71
N LYS A 124 4.35 -0.28 -5.94
CA LYS A 124 5.59 -0.64 -6.63
C LYS A 124 5.59 -0.11 -8.06
N GLU A 125 4.52 -0.32 -8.81
CA GLU A 125 4.40 0.12 -10.20
C GLU A 125 4.33 1.66 -10.32
N ALA A 126 3.84 2.35 -9.29
CA ALA A 126 3.94 3.81 -9.17
C ALA A 126 5.37 4.31 -8.87
N GLY A 127 6.31 3.42 -8.56
CA GLY A 127 7.72 3.75 -8.33
C GLY A 127 8.06 4.17 -6.91
N ILE A 128 7.27 3.75 -5.90
CA ILE A 128 7.56 4.09 -4.50
C ILE A 128 8.97 3.61 -4.09
N GLY A 129 9.79 4.52 -3.56
CA GLY A 129 11.17 4.25 -3.17
C GLY A 129 11.37 3.82 -1.71
N PHE A 130 10.28 3.65 -0.95
CA PHE A 130 10.31 3.31 0.47
C PHE A 130 9.13 2.39 0.85
N ALA A 131 9.25 1.72 1.98
CA ALA A 131 8.20 0.83 2.48
C ALA A 131 7.09 1.64 3.17
N LEU A 132 5.98 1.88 2.47
CA LEU A 132 4.77 2.45 3.06
C LEU A 132 3.99 1.36 3.82
N PRO A 133 3.57 1.60 5.08
CA PRO A 133 2.68 0.68 5.79
C PRO A 133 1.34 0.54 5.06
N VAL A 134 0.97 -0.70 4.73
CA VAL A 134 -0.35 -1.05 4.19
C VAL A 134 -1.11 -1.81 5.27
N ALA A 135 -2.29 -1.32 5.64
CA ALA A 135 -3.10 -1.85 6.74
C ALA A 135 -4.46 -2.34 6.23
N PRO A 136 -4.77 -3.64 6.32
CA PRO A 136 -6.12 -4.13 6.05
C PRO A 136 -7.07 -3.68 7.15
N LEU A 137 -8.23 -3.15 6.76
CA LEU A 137 -9.34 -2.85 7.67
C LEU A 137 -10.40 -3.95 7.53
N PHE A 138 -10.43 -4.85 8.50
CA PHE A 138 -11.47 -5.87 8.64
C PHE A 138 -12.69 -5.26 9.34
N GLU A 139 -13.75 -4.97 8.59
CA GLU A 139 -14.90 -4.20 9.10
C GLU A 139 -16.23 -4.96 9.14
N THR A 140 -16.29 -6.17 8.60
CA THR A 140 -17.45 -7.07 8.78
C THR A 140 -17.15 -8.15 9.84
N LEU A 141 -18.20 -8.78 10.39
CA LEU A 141 -18.05 -9.86 11.36
C LEU A 141 -17.26 -11.04 10.78
N ASP A 142 -17.57 -11.43 9.55
CA ASP A 142 -16.88 -12.53 8.86
C ASP A 142 -15.42 -12.18 8.60
N ASP A 143 -15.14 -10.94 8.17
CA ASP A 143 -13.77 -10.48 7.94
C ASP A 143 -12.96 -10.45 9.26
N LEU A 144 -13.57 -10.05 10.38
CA LEU A 144 -12.94 -10.08 11.70
C LEU A 144 -12.63 -11.50 12.17
N ASN A 145 -13.55 -12.46 11.95
CA ASN A 145 -13.32 -13.86 12.27
C ASN A 145 -12.17 -14.46 11.43
N ASN A 146 -12.07 -14.06 10.16
CA ASN A 146 -11.04 -14.54 9.23
C ASN A 146 -9.71 -13.77 9.33
N ALA A 147 -9.67 -12.64 10.03
CA ALA A 147 -8.51 -11.74 10.08
C ALA A 147 -7.22 -12.44 10.52
N ASN A 148 -7.30 -13.34 11.52
CA ASN A 148 -6.14 -14.10 11.97
C ASN A 148 -5.57 -15.01 10.88
N ASP A 149 -6.43 -15.69 10.13
CA ASP A 149 -6.03 -16.61 9.07
C ASP A 149 -5.44 -15.85 7.88
N VAL A 150 -6.06 -14.73 7.50
CA VAL A 150 -5.54 -13.81 6.47
C VAL A 150 -4.14 -13.32 6.84
N MET A 151 -3.96 -12.81 8.06
CA MET A 151 -2.66 -12.32 8.51
C MET A 151 -1.63 -13.43 8.66
N THR A 152 -2.02 -14.63 9.09
CA THR A 152 -1.14 -15.79 9.18
C THR A 152 -0.64 -16.20 7.79
N GLN A 153 -1.51 -16.24 6.79
CA GLN A 153 -1.13 -16.51 5.40
C GLN A 153 -0.16 -15.45 4.86
N LEU A 154 -0.46 -14.16 5.06
CA LEU A 154 0.44 -13.06 4.67
C LEU A 154 1.82 -13.20 5.31
N LEU A 155 1.89 -13.47 6.62
CA LEU A 155 3.16 -13.62 7.33
C LEU A 155 3.93 -14.89 6.95
N ASN A 156 3.27 -15.90 6.39
CA ASN A 156 3.90 -17.09 5.80
C ASN A 156 4.51 -16.83 4.42
N ILE A 157 4.16 -15.73 3.74
CA ILE A 157 4.79 -15.31 2.49
C ILE A 157 6.13 -14.62 2.79
N ASP A 158 7.24 -15.23 2.37
CA ASP A 158 8.59 -14.72 2.65
C ASP A 158 8.81 -13.28 2.13
N TRP A 159 8.27 -12.98 0.94
CA TRP A 159 8.34 -11.63 0.36
C TRP A 159 7.70 -10.59 1.28
N TYR A 160 6.49 -10.87 1.79
CA TYR A 160 5.75 -9.95 2.67
C TYR A 160 6.43 -9.82 4.04
N ARG A 161 7.00 -10.91 4.57
CA ARG A 161 7.77 -10.89 5.81
C ARG A 161 9.05 -10.05 5.68
N GLY A 162 9.70 -10.08 4.52
CA GLY A 162 10.85 -9.22 4.22
C GLY A 162 10.46 -7.74 4.19
N LEU A 163 9.36 -7.41 3.51
CA LEU A 163 8.87 -6.03 3.40
C LEU A 163 8.43 -5.43 4.74
N SER A 164 7.66 -6.18 5.53
CA SER A 164 7.15 -5.72 6.84
C SER A 164 8.24 -5.47 7.89
N ARG A 165 9.41 -6.11 7.73
CA ARG A 165 10.59 -5.81 8.56
C ARG A 165 11.29 -4.52 8.11
N ALA A 166 11.29 -4.23 6.81
CA ALA A 166 11.87 -3.00 6.27
C ALA A 166 11.07 -1.75 6.67
N SER A 167 9.75 -1.84 6.79
CA SER A 167 8.89 -0.73 7.21
C SER A 167 8.99 -0.39 8.70
N ARG A 168 9.59 -1.25 9.54
CA ARG A 168 9.64 -1.11 11.01
C ARG A 168 10.78 -0.22 11.53
N TRP A 169 11.74 0.15 10.68
CA TRP A 169 13.01 0.81 11.09
C TRP A 169 13.41 2.00 10.23
N SER A 170 12.42 2.65 9.60
CA SER A 170 12.62 3.62 8.55
C SER A 170 11.69 4.81 8.75
#